data_AF-A0AAV7XE95-F1
#
_entry.id   AF-A0AAV7XE95-F1
#
_cell.length_a   1.000
_cell.length_b   1.000
_cell.length_c   1.000
_cell.angle_alpha   90.00
_cell.angle_beta   90.00
_cell.angle_gamma   90.00
#
_symmetry.space_group_name_H-M   'P 1'
#
loop_
_entity.id
_entity.type
_entity.pdbx_description
1 polymer ?
#
loop_
_entity_poly.entity_id
_entity_poly.type
_entity_poly.pdbx_seq_one_letter_code
_entity_poly.pdbx_strand_id
1 'polypeptide(L)'
;MANVRERQRTQNLNDAFSALRKIIPTLPSDKLSKIQTLKLATRYIDFLYKVLNAGGVSAVANLAGEVVHGGDSDGDDSGKSGG
;
A
#
# COMPACT_ATOMS: atom_id res chain seq x y z
N MET A 1 39.36 -19.46 2.48
CA MET A 1 39.20 -17.98 2.39
C MET A 1 38.06 -17.54 1.46
N ALA A 2 37.92 -18.08 0.24
CA ALA A 2 36.85 -17.68 -0.70
C ALA A 2 35.42 -17.85 -0.13
N ASN A 3 35.11 -18.99 0.46
CA ASN A 3 33.77 -19.29 1.01
C ASN A 3 33.36 -18.33 2.14
N VAL A 4 34.31 -17.91 2.98
CA VAL A 4 34.06 -16.96 4.07
C VAL A 4 33.68 -15.59 3.50
N ARG A 5 34.38 -15.13 2.46
CA ARG A 5 34.06 -13.85 1.81
C ARG A 5 32.68 -13.87 1.17
N GLU A 6 32.31 -14.95 0.47
CA GLU A 6 30.99 -15.02 -0.18
C GLU A 6 29.85 -15.11 0.84
N ARG A 7 30.07 -15.83 1.95
CA ARG A 7 29.12 -15.84 3.07
C ARG A 7 28.93 -14.44 3.64
N GLN A 8 30.01 -13.68 3.85
CA GLN A 8 29.92 -12.31 4.36
C GLN A 8 29.18 -11.38 3.38
N ARG A 9 29.46 -11.50 2.08
CA ARG A 9 28.76 -10.74 1.04
C ARG A 9 27.25 -11.00 1.08
N THR A 10 26.87 -12.27 1.19
CA THR A 10 25.46 -12.69 1.28
C THR A 10 24.80 -12.19 2.57
N GLN A 11 25.52 -12.24 3.70
CA GLN A 11 25.03 -11.71 4.98
C GLN A 11 24.74 -10.21 4.87
N ASN A 12 25.68 -9.43 4.36
CA ASN A 12 25.52 -7.98 4.18
C ASN A 12 24.29 -7.65 3.31
N LEU A 13 24.05 -8.43 2.25
CA LEU A 13 22.85 -8.27 1.41
C LEU A 13 21.56 -8.58 2.17
N ASN A 14 21.54 -9.63 2.98
CA ASN A 14 20.37 -9.99 3.77
C ASN A 14 20.08 -8.96 4.89
N ASP A 15 21.13 -8.36 5.45
CA ASP A 15 21.01 -7.29 6.45
C ASP A 15 20.40 -6.04 5.81
N ALA A 16 20.85 -5.65 4.60
CA ALA A 16 20.26 -4.55 3.83
C ALA A 16 18.78 -4.81 3.51
N PHE A 17 18.43 -6.03 3.11
CA PHE A 17 17.03 -6.43 2.90
C PHE A 17 16.20 -6.36 4.19
N SER A 18 16.79 -6.67 5.34
CA SER A 18 16.13 -6.60 6.64
C SER A 18 15.90 -5.15 7.07
N ALA A 19 16.88 -4.28 6.83
CA ALA A 19 16.73 -2.83 7.04
C ALA A 19 15.62 -2.25 6.15
N LEU A 20 15.58 -2.63 4.87
CA LEU A 20 14.54 -2.19 3.94
C LEU A 20 13.14 -2.64 4.41
N ARG A 21 12.97 -3.86 4.92
CA ARG A 21 11.67 -4.32 5.44
C ARG A 21 11.15 -3.49 6.61
N LYS A 22 12.05 -2.97 7.46
CA LYS A 22 11.65 -2.20 8.65
C LYS A 22 11.00 -0.85 8.32
N ILE A 23 11.34 -0.27 7.17
CA ILE A 23 10.80 1.03 6.74
C ILE A 23 9.56 0.91 5.86
N ILE A 24 9.28 -0.30 5.36
CA ILE A 24 8.10 -0.54 4.54
C ILE A 24 6.90 -0.77 5.47
N PRO A 25 5.79 -0.03 5.31
CA PRO A 25 4.59 -0.25 6.11
C PRO A 25 3.98 -1.64 5.85
N THR A 26 3.90 -2.48 6.89
CA THR A 26 3.25 -3.81 6.86
C THR A 26 2.60 -4.12 8.20
N LEU A 27 1.83 -5.23 8.25
CA LEU A 27 1.39 -5.78 9.52
C LEU A 27 2.56 -6.49 10.23
N PRO A 28 2.56 -6.55 11.58
CA PRO A 28 3.62 -7.21 12.34
C PRO A 28 3.83 -8.69 12.00
N SER A 29 2.79 -9.37 11.52
CA SER A 29 2.83 -10.79 11.13
C SER A 29 3.35 -11.05 9.72
N ASP A 30 3.51 -10.00 8.90
CA ASP A 30 3.80 -10.17 7.48
C ASP A 30 5.23 -10.63 7.25
N LYS A 31 5.38 -11.81 6.64
CA LYS A 31 6.67 -12.31 6.16
C LYS A 31 6.87 -11.96 4.69
N LEU A 32 7.65 -10.92 4.42
CA LEU A 32 7.95 -10.48 3.05
C LEU A 32 9.12 -11.25 2.43
N SER A 33 8.88 -11.90 1.29
CA SER A 33 9.95 -12.39 0.41
C SER A 33 10.79 -11.24 -0.17
N LYS A 34 11.97 -11.53 -0.75
CA LYS A 34 12.84 -10.52 -1.37
C LYS A 34 12.11 -9.74 -2.47
N ILE A 35 11.40 -10.45 -3.36
CA ILE A 35 10.65 -9.80 -4.45
C ILE A 35 9.47 -8.95 -3.94
N GLN A 36 8.75 -9.43 -2.94
CA GLN A 36 7.66 -8.64 -2.32
C GLN A 36 8.21 -7.38 -1.65
N THR A 37 9.35 -7.49 -0.95
CA THR A 37 10.04 -6.35 -0.33
C THR A 37 10.35 -5.27 -1.37
N LEU A 38 10.94 -5.65 -2.50
CA LEU A 38 11.27 -4.70 -3.57
C LEU A 38 10.01 -4.07 -4.19
N LYS A 39 9.00 -4.86 -4.53
CA LYS A 39 7.75 -4.36 -5.10
C LYS A 39 7.03 -3.39 -4.15
N LEU A 40 7.00 -3.70 -2.85
CA LEU A 40 6.34 -2.87 -1.86
C LEU A 40 7.14 -1.60 -1.57
N ALA A 41 8.48 -1.67 -1.56
CA ALA A 41 9.34 -0.49 -1.48
C ALA A 41 9.08 0.50 -2.63
N THR A 42 9.03 0.03 -3.88
CA THR A 42 8.73 0.89 -5.04
C THR A 42 7.37 1.56 -4.89
N ARG A 43 6.33 0.79 -4.57
CA ARG A 43 4.98 1.34 -4.36
C ARG A 43 4.93 2.35 -3.21
N TYR A 44 5.71 2.13 -2.15
CA TYR A 44 5.74 3.04 -1.02
C TYR A 44 6.44 4.35 -1.39
N ILE A 45 7.52 4.31 -2.17
CA ILE A 45 8.16 5.50 -2.73
C ILE A 45 7.14 6.29 -3.58
N ASP A 46 6.43 5.63 -4.51
CA ASP A 46 5.41 6.28 -5.36
C ASP A 46 4.28 6.89 -4.53
N PHE A 47 3.84 6.20 -3.48
CA PHE A 47 2.84 6.70 -2.55
C PHE A 47 3.32 7.98 -1.84
N LEU A 48 4.55 7.99 -1.32
CA LEU A 48 5.12 9.16 -0.65
C LEU A 48 5.25 10.35 -1.62
N TYR A 49 5.63 10.13 -2.88
CA TYR A 49 5.62 11.18 -3.90
C TYR A 49 4.23 11.78 -4.11
N LYS A 50 3.19 10.95 -4.19
CA LYS A 50 1.80 11.43 -4.30
C LYS A 50 1.37 12.23 -3.08
N VAL A 51 1.71 11.76 -1.88
CA VAL A 51 1.44 12.47 -0.61
C VAL A 51 2.07 13.86 -0.63
N LEU A 52 3.34 13.96 -1.03
CA LEU A 52 4.05 15.23 -1.10
C LEU A 52 3.43 16.19 -2.14
N ASN A 53 3.06 15.66 -3.31
CA ASN A 53 2.46 16.46 -4.39
C ASN A 53 1.02 16.90 -4.08
N ALA A 54 0.27 16.10 -3.33
CA ALA A 54 -1.11 16.41 -2.93
C ALA A 54 -1.18 17.39 -1.74
N GLY A 55 -0.05 17.84 -1.18
CA GLY A 55 -0.03 18.74 -0.04
C GLY A 55 -0.25 18.04 1.31
N GLY A 56 -0.06 16.72 1.38
CA GLY A 56 -0.09 15.95 2.62
C GLY A 56 -0.98 14.71 2.58
N VAL A 57 -0.93 13.93 3.67
CA VAL A 57 -1.62 12.64 3.78
C VAL A 57 -3.14 12.75 3.73
N SER A 58 -3.70 13.87 4.21
CA SER A 58 -5.15 14.12 4.19
C SER A 58 -5.69 14.21 2.76
N ALA A 59 -4.93 14.80 1.84
CA ALA A 59 -5.36 14.96 0.46
C ALA A 59 -5.40 13.64 -0.32
N VAL A 60 -4.44 12.73 -0.08
CA VAL A 60 -4.49 11.39 -0.72
C VAL A 60 -5.57 10.49 -0.13
N ALA A 61 -5.91 10.64 1.16
CA ALA A 61 -7.01 9.91 1.78
C ALA A 61 -8.36 10.29 1.16
N ASN A 62 -8.54 11.58 0.84
CA ASN A 62 -9.73 12.06 0.14
C ASN A 62 -9.84 11.50 -1.29
N LEU A 63 -8.72 11.37 -2.03
CA LEU A 63 -8.72 10.76 -3.37
C LEU A 63 -9.07 9.27 -3.38
N ALA A 64 -8.77 8.53 -2.31
CA ALA A 64 -9.08 7.10 -2.21
C ALA A 64 -10.55 6.83 -1.82
N GLY A 65 -11.28 7.85 -1.35
CA GLY A 65 -12.68 7.74 -0.91
C GLY A 65 -13.72 7.98 -2.00
N GLU A 66 -13.33 8.50 -3.17
CA GLU A 66 -14.27 8.91 -4.23
C GLU A 66 -14.35 7.87 -5.36
N VAL A 67 -14.68 6.64 -5.00
CA VAL A 67 -15.19 5.64 -5.96
C VAL A 67 -16.41 4.97 -5.33
N VAL A 68 -17.58 5.57 -5.55
CA VAL A 68 -18.87 4.95 -5.90
C VAL A 68 -19.92 6.08 -5.91
N HIS A 69 -20.22 6.58 -7.10
CA HIS A 69 -21.49 7.24 -7.41
C HIS A 69 -22.01 6.66 -8.72
N GLY A 70 -23.27 6.28 -8.70
CA GLY A 70 -24.02 5.61 -9.76
C GLY A 70 -25.12 4.82 -9.04
N GLY A 71 -26.26 5.41 -8.66
CA GLY A 71 -27.05 6.37 -9.41
C GLY A 71 -28.13 5.57 -10.12
N ASP A 72 -29.26 5.37 -9.45
CA ASP A 72 -30.56 5.12 -10.06
C ASP A 72 -31.62 5.70 -9.11
N SER A 73 -31.98 6.93 -9.44
CA SER A 73 -33.18 7.58 -8.93
C SER A 73 -34.36 7.00 -9.69
N ASP A 74 -35.14 6.12 -9.07
CA ASP A 74 -36.51 5.85 -9.50
C ASP A 74 -37.45 6.31 -8.40
N GLY A 75 -37.91 7.55 -8.56
CA GLY A 75 -39.16 7.99 -7.98
C GLY A 75 -40.29 7.71 -8.97
N ASP A 76 -41.31 6.99 -8.53
CA ASP A 76 -42.71 7.14 -8.96
C ASP A 76 -43.57 6.42 -7.89
N ASP A 77 -44.20 7.18 -7.00
CA ASP A 77 -45.63 7.53 -7.04
C ASP A 77 -46.59 6.34 -7.12
N SER A 78 -47.33 6.14 -6.03
CA SER A 78 -48.80 6.19 -5.99
C SER A 78 -49.35 5.36 -4.83
N GLY A 79 -50.07 6.03 -3.93
CA GLY A 79 -50.78 5.39 -2.84
C GLY A 79 -52.08 4.70 -3.28
N LYS A 80 -52.60 3.78 -2.45
CA LYS A 80 -54.02 3.71 -2.05
C LYS A 80 -54.34 2.51 -1.14
N SER A 81 -55.27 2.78 -0.21
CA SER A 81 -56.23 1.90 0.48
C SER A 81 -55.66 0.82 1.41
N GLY A 82 -56.08 0.66 2.67
CA GLY A 82 -57.40 0.91 3.25
C GLY A 82 -58.25 -0.35 3.10
N GLY A 83 -58.42 -1.10 4.19
CA GLY A 83 -59.23 -2.32 4.29
C GLY A 83 -58.69 -3.28 5.33
#